data_AF-A0A1M5S7C1-F1
#
_entry.id   AF-A0A1M5S7C1-F1
#
_cell.length_a   1.000
_cell.length_b   1.000
_cell.length_c   1.000
_cell.angle_alpha   90.00
_cell.angle_beta   90.00
_cell.angle_gamma   90.00
#
_symmetry.space_group_name_H-M   'P 1'
#
loop_
_entity.id
_entity.type
_entity.pdbx_description
1 polymer ?
#
loop_
_entity_poly.entity_id
_entity_poly.type
_entity_poly.pdbx_seq_one_letter_code
_entity_poly.pdbx_strand_id
1 'polypeptide(L)'
;MLLLFTGVCCAAPVSNAISVYVALQTGLQDDGAIAEGGTVADIPARMLTAYRKAVQQVGKYRPKCQGMRWPILAGIAKVESSHAIGRNVADNGDIRPKIYGVLLNGSGAGGNTTVFPDTDGGKWDGTASGERAVGPFQFLPSTWEGIGEDANGDKTADPHNADDAALGAAVYLCGNGRDLTRRAQREAAILQYNRSGEYAANVLGWIDQYTAAATGPDLKNVSGKVRTVIEAALSQRGVPYSWGGGNASGTSYGICCSPSGKSGANIKGFDCSGLTVYAYAKAGIRLPRTAAAQAGVGQRIPAGLGTDALKAGDLVFYADAPGRDATIHHVGIYLGSGQMVNAARPGTVVRLDAVNAMSGYAGGARLL
;
A
#
# COMPACT_ATOMS: atom_id res chain seq x y z
N MET A 1 -65.08 36.48 2.80
CA MET A 1 -64.88 35.04 2.55
C MET A 1 -63.76 34.62 3.50
N LEU A 2 -64.02 34.23 4.76
CA LEU A 2 -64.53 32.90 5.20
C LEU A 2 -63.82 31.79 4.39
N LEU A 3 -62.96 30.89 4.88
CA LEU A 3 -62.74 30.22 6.17
C LEU A 3 -61.20 30.01 6.37
N LEU A 4 -60.53 30.03 7.52
CA LEU A 4 -60.64 29.35 8.82
C LEU A 4 -60.52 27.81 8.82
N PHE A 5 -59.84 27.33 9.89
CA PHE A 5 -59.56 25.96 10.36
C PHE A 5 -58.31 25.28 9.76
N THR A 6 -57.36 24.71 10.49
CA THR A 6 -57.01 24.46 11.92
C THR A 6 -55.65 23.75 11.86
N GLY A 7 -54.69 23.79 12.78
CA GLY A 7 -54.61 24.21 14.17
C GLY A 7 -53.57 23.32 14.86
N VAL A 8 -52.73 23.91 15.74
CA VAL A 8 -52.33 23.37 17.07
C VAL A 8 -51.45 22.08 17.06
N CYS A 9 -50.34 21.91 17.78
CA CYS A 9 -49.77 22.53 18.98
C CYS A 9 -48.31 22.10 19.21
N CYS A 10 -47.69 22.81 20.16
CA CYS A 10 -46.71 22.36 21.17
C CYS A 10 -45.20 22.39 20.88
N ALA A 11 -44.61 23.46 21.44
CA ALA A 11 -43.61 23.44 22.52
C ALA A 11 -42.12 23.31 22.15
N ALA A 12 -41.41 24.44 22.34
CA ALA A 12 -39.99 24.54 22.68
C ALA A 12 -39.77 24.24 24.19
N PRO A 13 -38.64 24.54 24.87
CA PRO A 13 -37.24 24.80 24.47
C PRO A 13 -36.21 24.08 25.39
N VAL A 14 -34.91 24.09 25.05
CA VAL A 14 -33.77 24.16 26.00
C VAL A 14 -32.54 24.56 25.16
N SER A 15 -32.00 25.79 25.27
CA SER A 15 -30.98 26.26 26.23
C SER A 15 -29.81 25.27 26.37
N ASN A 16 -28.53 25.63 26.42
CA ASN A 16 -27.73 26.86 26.35
C ASN A 16 -26.27 26.35 26.41
N ALA A 17 -25.32 27.02 25.76
CA ALA A 17 -24.05 27.44 26.40
C ALA A 17 -23.04 27.94 25.36
N ILE A 18 -22.87 29.26 25.38
CA ILE A 18 -21.70 29.99 24.90
C ILE A 18 -20.52 29.66 25.83
N SER A 19 -19.32 29.45 25.29
CA SER A 19 -18.08 30.05 25.82
C SER A 19 -16.92 29.95 24.84
N VAL A 20 -16.10 30.99 24.93
CA VAL A 20 -15.13 31.50 23.96
C VAL A 20 -13.72 31.01 24.30
N TYR A 21 -12.92 30.82 23.24
CA TYR A 21 -11.45 30.82 23.13
C TYR A 21 -10.57 30.60 24.38
N VAL A 22 -9.61 29.67 24.26
CA VAL A 22 -8.16 29.96 24.35
C VAL A 22 -7.39 28.94 23.50
N ALA A 23 -6.85 29.35 22.35
CA ALA A 23 -5.77 28.62 21.68
C ALA A 23 -4.45 29.31 22.05
N LEU A 24 -3.78 28.75 23.06
CA LEU A 24 -2.46 29.19 23.49
C LEU A 24 -1.43 28.47 22.62
N GLN A 25 -0.74 29.26 21.79
CA GLN A 25 0.42 28.82 21.02
C GLN A 25 1.49 28.28 21.98
N THR A 26 1.86 27.02 21.80
CA THR A 26 3.21 26.54 22.13
C THR A 26 3.69 25.71 20.94
N GLY A 27 4.89 26.05 20.47
CA GLY A 27 5.46 25.53 19.24
C GLY A 27 5.70 24.03 19.31
N LEU A 28 5.16 23.31 18.33
CA LEU A 28 5.62 22.00 17.94
C LEU A 28 6.12 22.10 16.51
N GLN A 29 7.37 21.67 16.36
CA GLN A 29 8.05 21.48 15.10
C GLN A 29 7.23 20.53 14.20
N ASP A 30 7.37 20.79 12.91
CA ASP A 30 6.70 20.18 11.76
C ASP A 30 6.75 18.64 11.75
N ASP A 31 5.85 18.01 12.50
CA ASP A 31 5.57 16.58 12.43
C ASP A 31 4.60 16.35 11.27
N GLY A 32 5.12 15.92 10.12
CA GLY A 32 4.39 15.68 8.86
C GLY A 32 3.17 14.77 8.98
N ALA A 33 2.10 15.29 9.55
CA ALA A 33 0.79 14.68 9.68
C ALA A 33 0.04 14.81 8.36
N ILE A 34 0.31 13.86 7.46
CA ILE A 34 -0.54 13.58 6.30
C ILE A 34 -1.63 12.60 6.71
N ALA A 35 -2.84 13.16 6.85
CA ALA A 35 -4.17 12.57 6.82
C ALA A 35 -4.36 11.20 7.49
N GLU A 36 -5.06 11.20 8.62
CA GLU A 36 -5.90 10.07 9.03
C GLU A 36 -6.92 9.76 7.92
N GLY A 37 -6.93 8.49 7.47
CA GLY A 37 -7.97 7.95 6.59
C GLY A 37 -7.44 7.24 5.34
N GLY A 38 -7.39 5.90 5.37
CA GLY A 38 -7.39 5.05 4.17
C GLY A 38 -6.03 4.48 3.76
N THR A 39 -5.92 3.15 3.88
CA THR A 39 -4.94 2.22 3.27
C THR A 39 -3.90 2.87 2.36
N VAL A 40 -2.72 3.14 2.92
CA VAL A 40 -1.54 3.44 2.11
C VAL A 40 -1.15 2.12 1.45
N ALA A 41 -1.48 1.98 0.15
CA ALA A 41 -1.28 0.76 -0.60
C ALA A 41 -2.05 -0.44 0.01
N ASP A 42 -1.87 -1.61 -0.55
CA ASP A 42 -2.48 -2.90 -0.22
C ASP A 42 -2.25 -3.43 1.21
N ILE A 43 -1.90 -2.58 2.18
CA ILE A 43 -1.60 -2.94 3.56
C ILE A 43 -2.89 -2.91 4.40
N PRO A 44 -3.26 -4.00 5.09
CA PRO A 44 -4.32 -3.97 6.09
C PRO A 44 -4.04 -2.92 7.17
N ALA A 45 -5.07 -2.14 7.53
CA ALA A 45 -4.92 -1.01 8.46
C ALA A 45 -4.23 -1.42 9.79
N ARG A 46 -4.60 -2.59 10.35
CA ARG A 46 -4.01 -3.09 11.59
C ARG A 46 -2.52 -3.42 11.47
N MET A 47 -2.07 -3.93 10.32
CA MET A 47 -0.65 -4.18 10.06
C MET A 47 0.13 -2.88 9.89
N LEU A 48 -0.45 -1.88 9.21
CA LEU A 48 0.17 -0.55 9.10
C LEU A 48 0.37 0.10 10.47
N THR A 49 -0.61 -0.04 11.37
CA THR A 49 -0.48 0.39 12.77
C THR A 49 0.70 -0.29 13.47
N ALA A 50 0.85 -1.62 13.31
CA ALA A 50 1.97 -2.37 13.88
C ALA A 50 3.33 -1.85 13.36
N TYR A 51 3.46 -1.60 12.06
CA TYR A 51 4.70 -1.09 11.47
C TYR A 51 5.08 0.30 12.00
N ARG A 52 4.11 1.20 12.12
CA ARG A 52 4.34 2.55 12.66
C ARG A 52 4.73 2.50 14.14
N LYS A 53 4.05 1.67 14.92
CA LYS A 53 4.33 1.44 16.34
C LYS A 53 5.74 0.84 16.53
N ALA A 54 6.14 -0.13 15.72
CA ALA A 54 7.48 -0.71 15.76
C ALA A 54 8.58 0.34 15.52
N VAL A 55 8.40 1.24 14.55
CA VAL A 55 9.36 2.34 14.27
C VAL A 55 9.50 3.30 15.46
N GLN A 56 8.39 3.59 16.15
CA GLN A 56 8.43 4.43 17.36
C GLN A 56 9.15 3.76 18.53
N GLN A 57 9.12 2.43 18.60
CA GLN A 57 9.69 1.66 19.71
C GLN A 57 11.14 1.22 19.50
N VAL A 58 11.57 0.97 18.26
CA VAL A 58 12.87 0.34 17.96
C VAL A 58 14.07 1.08 18.56
N GLY A 59 13.99 2.40 18.71
CA GLY A 59 15.05 3.21 19.31
C GLY A 59 15.38 2.81 20.76
N LYS A 60 14.43 2.25 21.51
CA LYS A 60 14.64 1.71 22.87
C LYS A 60 15.61 0.53 22.86
N TYR A 61 15.54 -0.30 21.83
CA TYR A 61 16.29 -1.56 21.70
C TYR A 61 17.55 -1.40 20.86
N ARG A 62 17.54 -0.47 19.90
CA ARG A 62 18.62 -0.20 18.95
C ARG A 62 18.85 1.31 18.81
N PRO A 63 19.39 1.98 19.84
CA PRO A 63 19.52 3.45 19.87
C PRO A 63 20.46 4.02 18.80
N LYS A 64 21.37 3.20 18.26
CA LYS A 64 22.28 3.59 17.17
C LYS A 64 21.67 3.43 15.77
N CYS A 65 20.49 2.83 15.66
CA CYS A 65 19.84 2.62 14.37
C CYS A 65 19.32 3.93 13.81
N GLN A 66 19.60 4.20 12.53
CA GLN A 66 19.14 5.41 11.86
C GLN A 66 18.25 5.03 10.67
N GLY A 67 17.27 5.87 10.37
CA GLY A 67 16.47 5.76 9.14
C GLY A 67 15.49 4.58 9.10
N MET A 68 15.23 3.90 10.22
CA MET A 68 14.14 2.92 10.29
C MET A 68 12.81 3.64 10.02
N ARG A 69 12.02 3.12 9.07
CA ARG A 69 10.76 3.71 8.62
C ARG A 69 9.76 2.61 8.29
N TRP A 70 8.48 2.86 8.49
CA TRP A 70 7.45 1.84 8.28
C TRP A 70 7.46 1.22 6.86
N PRO A 71 7.84 1.95 5.77
CA PRO A 71 8.00 1.34 4.46
C PRO A 71 9.02 0.21 4.40
N ILE A 72 10.06 0.23 5.25
CA ILE A 72 11.06 -0.85 5.33
C ILE A 72 10.41 -2.13 5.85
N LEU A 73 9.63 -2.02 6.93
CA LEU A 73 8.89 -3.15 7.51
C LEU A 73 7.81 -3.66 6.56
N ALA A 74 7.07 -2.74 5.92
CA ALA A 74 6.08 -3.09 4.92
C ALA A 74 6.71 -3.86 3.74
N GLY A 75 7.88 -3.44 3.25
CA GLY A 75 8.56 -4.12 2.15
C GLY A 75 8.89 -5.59 2.45
N ILE A 76 9.38 -5.89 3.66
CA ILE A 76 9.61 -7.28 4.09
C ILE A 76 8.29 -8.04 4.19
N ALA A 77 7.34 -7.54 4.99
CA ALA A 77 6.07 -8.23 5.22
C ALA A 77 5.24 -8.44 3.94
N LYS A 78 5.42 -7.59 2.93
CA LYS A 78 4.82 -7.75 1.61
C LYS A 78 5.32 -9.01 0.91
N VAL A 79 6.64 -9.20 0.87
CA VAL A 79 7.27 -10.37 0.25
C VAL A 79 6.99 -11.64 1.07
N GLU A 80 7.03 -11.54 2.40
CA GLU A 80 6.93 -12.71 3.29
C GLU A 80 5.51 -13.25 3.46
N SER A 81 4.51 -12.38 3.57
CA SER A 81 3.14 -12.80 3.86
C SER A 81 2.06 -12.01 3.13
N SER A 82 2.45 -11.10 2.25
CA SER A 82 1.55 -10.06 1.73
C SER A 82 0.81 -9.35 2.86
N HIS A 83 1.52 -8.92 3.90
CA HIS A 83 0.96 -8.25 5.08
C HIS A 83 -0.13 -9.05 5.80
N ALA A 84 0.01 -10.38 5.89
CA ALA A 84 -1.01 -11.25 6.46
C ALA A 84 -2.42 -11.11 5.80
N ILE A 85 -2.49 -10.72 4.52
CA ILE A 85 -3.76 -10.68 3.78
C ILE A 85 -4.45 -12.05 3.86
N GLY A 86 -5.76 -12.04 4.11
CA GLY A 86 -6.56 -13.25 4.28
C GLY A 86 -6.52 -13.83 5.70
N ARG A 87 -5.83 -13.19 6.64
CA ARG A 87 -5.89 -13.51 8.08
C ARG A 87 -6.76 -12.50 8.83
N ASN A 88 -7.28 -12.93 9.97
CA ASN A 88 -7.84 -12.03 10.97
C ASN A 88 -6.69 -11.52 11.85
N VAL A 89 -6.50 -10.20 11.89
CA VAL A 89 -5.55 -9.56 12.79
C VAL A 89 -6.35 -8.81 13.84
N ALA A 90 -6.35 -9.33 15.06
CA ALA A 90 -7.11 -8.74 16.17
C ALA A 90 -6.50 -7.41 16.64
N ASP A 91 -7.25 -6.66 17.45
CA ASP A 91 -6.80 -5.35 17.94
C ASP A 91 -5.51 -5.46 18.77
N ASN A 92 -5.38 -6.52 19.58
CA ASN A 92 -4.15 -6.84 20.33
C ASN A 92 -2.97 -7.31 19.46
N GLY A 93 -3.18 -7.45 18.15
CA GLY A 93 -2.16 -7.86 17.18
C GLY A 93 -2.18 -9.34 16.82
N ASP A 94 -2.96 -10.19 17.50
CA ASP A 94 -2.94 -11.63 17.25
C ASP A 94 -3.40 -11.95 15.82
N ILE A 95 -2.59 -12.72 15.09
CA ILE A 95 -2.91 -13.15 13.74
C ILE A 95 -3.48 -14.57 13.78
N ARG A 96 -4.71 -14.73 13.28
CA ARG A 96 -5.38 -16.04 13.18
C ARG A 96 -5.91 -16.32 11.75
N PRO A 97 -5.76 -17.56 11.26
CA PRO A 97 -4.87 -18.60 11.79
C PRO A 97 -3.39 -18.17 11.67
N LYS A 98 -2.52 -18.82 12.46
CA LYS A 98 -1.07 -18.60 12.46
C LYS A 98 -0.48 -18.76 11.04
N ILE A 99 0.61 -18.05 10.78
CA ILE A 99 1.29 -18.06 9.48
C ILE A 99 2.54 -18.91 9.59
N TYR A 100 2.57 -20.01 8.82
CA TYR A 100 3.71 -20.93 8.76
C TYR A 100 4.24 -21.01 7.33
N GLY A 101 5.56 -20.98 7.21
CA GLY A 101 6.27 -21.29 5.98
C GLY A 101 6.29 -22.79 5.71
N VAL A 102 6.92 -23.16 4.60
CA VAL A 102 7.20 -24.56 4.27
C VAL A 102 8.15 -25.17 5.29
N LEU A 103 8.03 -26.49 5.51
CA LEU A 103 8.99 -27.23 6.34
C LEU A 103 10.33 -27.27 5.64
N LEU A 104 11.38 -26.76 6.26
CA LEU A 104 12.72 -26.66 5.68
C LEU A 104 13.48 -27.99 5.77
N ASN A 105 12.99 -28.99 5.04
CA ASN A 105 13.52 -30.36 5.00
C ASN A 105 14.36 -30.68 3.75
N GLY A 106 14.74 -29.69 2.94
CA GLY A 106 15.56 -29.92 1.73
C GLY A 106 14.82 -30.58 0.56
N SER A 107 13.49 -30.58 0.55
CA SER A 107 12.67 -31.23 -0.50
C SER A 107 12.72 -30.59 -1.89
N GLY A 108 13.27 -29.38 -2.01
CA GLY A 108 13.28 -28.54 -3.22
C GLY A 108 11.99 -27.75 -3.45
N ALA A 109 10.90 -28.07 -2.76
CA ALA A 109 9.63 -27.36 -2.90
C ALA A 109 9.75 -25.88 -2.48
N GLY A 110 9.40 -24.95 -3.37
CA GLY A 110 9.50 -23.52 -3.09
C GLY A 110 10.94 -23.01 -2.85
N GLY A 111 11.95 -23.71 -3.38
CA GLY A 111 13.37 -23.34 -3.20
C GLY A 111 14.00 -23.90 -1.92
N ASN A 112 13.27 -24.72 -1.17
CA ASN A 112 13.71 -25.42 0.03
C ASN A 112 14.79 -26.48 -0.28
N THR A 113 16.02 -26.06 -0.51
CA THR A 113 17.14 -26.95 -0.87
C THR A 113 18.06 -27.26 0.30
N THR A 114 17.85 -26.59 1.44
CA THR A 114 18.66 -26.73 2.65
C THR A 114 17.80 -27.28 3.77
N VAL A 115 18.30 -28.30 4.45
CA VAL A 115 17.67 -28.84 5.66
C VAL A 115 18.01 -27.94 6.85
N PHE A 116 17.00 -27.44 7.54
CA PHE A 116 17.14 -26.76 8.82
C PHE A 116 16.54 -27.63 9.93
N PRO A 117 17.36 -28.11 10.90
CA PRO A 117 16.86 -28.86 12.04
C PRO A 117 15.99 -27.97 12.94
N ASP A 118 15.09 -28.58 13.69
CA ASP A 118 14.29 -27.91 14.72
C ASP A 118 15.19 -27.24 15.77
N THR A 119 14.86 -26.00 16.13
CA THR A 119 15.62 -25.21 17.11
C THR A 119 14.82 -24.83 18.36
N ASP A 120 13.52 -25.09 18.40
CA ASP A 120 12.64 -24.64 19.48
C ASP A 120 11.69 -25.70 20.03
N GLY A 121 11.77 -26.94 19.55
CA GLY A 121 10.91 -28.05 19.99
C GLY A 121 9.48 -27.93 19.49
N GLY A 122 9.24 -27.16 18.42
CA GLY A 122 7.93 -26.86 17.87
C GLY A 122 7.15 -25.78 18.63
N LYS A 123 7.83 -24.98 19.46
CA LYS A 123 7.22 -23.92 20.29
C LYS A 123 6.47 -22.91 19.42
N TRP A 124 7.09 -22.44 18.35
CA TRP A 124 6.52 -21.40 17.51
C TRP A 124 5.86 -21.93 16.25
N ASP A 125 6.30 -23.06 15.71
CA ASP A 125 5.83 -23.58 14.42
C ASP A 125 4.99 -24.88 14.51
N GLY A 126 4.90 -25.46 15.70
CA GLY A 126 4.11 -26.66 16.00
C GLY A 126 4.71 -27.97 15.51
N THR A 127 6.00 -28.04 15.17
CA THR A 127 6.64 -29.29 14.75
C THR A 127 8.07 -29.46 15.28
N ALA A 128 8.42 -30.68 15.69
CA ALA A 128 9.80 -31.05 16.04
C ALA A 128 10.54 -31.74 14.89
N SER A 129 9.95 -31.78 13.69
CA SER A 129 10.48 -32.53 12.53
C SER A 129 11.45 -31.72 11.66
N GLY A 130 11.75 -30.49 12.06
CA GLY A 130 12.52 -29.51 11.29
C GLY A 130 11.93 -28.11 11.46
N GLU A 131 12.56 -27.11 10.86
CA GLU A 131 12.19 -25.71 11.07
C GLU A 131 11.16 -25.20 10.05
N ARG A 132 10.28 -24.30 10.48
CA ARG A 132 9.46 -23.46 9.59
C ARG A 132 9.63 -21.99 9.94
N ALA A 133 9.54 -21.16 8.91
CA ALA A 133 9.39 -19.73 9.11
C ALA A 133 8.02 -19.39 9.74
N VAL A 134 7.99 -18.50 10.71
CA VAL A 134 6.79 -18.16 11.49
C VAL A 134 6.39 -16.68 11.37
N GLY A 135 5.09 -16.43 11.43
CA GLY A 135 4.55 -15.08 11.54
C GLY A 135 4.51 -14.29 10.22
N PRO A 136 4.06 -13.03 10.27
CA PRO A 136 3.87 -12.19 9.09
C PRO A 136 5.20 -11.74 8.44
N PHE A 137 6.30 -11.90 9.17
CA PHE A 137 7.65 -11.64 8.71
C PHE A 137 8.43 -12.94 8.42
N GLN A 138 7.89 -14.13 8.66
CA GLN A 138 8.55 -15.40 8.33
C GLN A 138 9.94 -15.54 9.00
N PHE A 139 10.03 -15.29 10.31
CA PHE A 139 11.26 -15.55 11.06
C PHE A 139 11.52 -17.05 11.19
N LEU A 140 12.78 -17.47 11.14
CA LEU A 140 13.13 -18.75 11.74
C LEU A 140 13.02 -18.62 13.28
N PRO A 141 12.44 -19.59 13.98
CA PRO A 141 12.42 -19.64 15.44
C PRO A 141 13.75 -19.34 16.13
N SER A 142 14.87 -19.91 15.65
CA SER A 142 16.22 -19.54 16.14
C SER A 142 16.57 -18.06 15.99
N THR A 143 16.11 -17.40 14.92
CA THR A 143 16.28 -15.95 14.76
C THR A 143 15.40 -15.20 15.75
N TRP A 144 14.13 -15.62 15.88
CA TRP A 144 13.15 -15.01 16.78
C TRP A 144 13.62 -15.02 18.24
N GLU A 145 14.15 -16.14 18.73
CA GLU A 145 14.65 -16.26 20.11
C GLU A 145 15.77 -15.25 20.44
N GLY A 146 16.49 -14.73 19.43
CA GLY A 146 17.52 -13.71 19.63
C GLY A 146 17.05 -12.25 19.48
N ILE A 147 15.85 -12.00 18.96
CA ILE A 147 15.39 -10.66 18.54
C ILE A 147 13.94 -10.32 18.92
N GLY A 148 13.16 -11.30 19.39
CA GLY A 148 11.77 -11.13 19.74
C GLY A 148 11.61 -10.15 20.90
N GLU A 149 10.69 -9.21 20.75
CA GLU A 149 10.39 -8.19 21.76
C GLU A 149 8.87 -8.10 21.92
N ASP A 150 8.40 -7.96 23.15
CA ASP A 150 6.99 -7.67 23.47
C ASP A 150 6.68 -6.21 23.14
N ALA A 151 5.94 -6.00 22.07
CA ALA A 151 5.58 -4.68 21.57
C ALA A 151 4.16 -4.26 21.96
N ASN A 152 3.28 -5.19 22.32
CA ASN A 152 1.90 -4.92 22.71
C ASN A 152 1.70 -4.78 24.23
N GLY A 153 2.70 -5.16 25.03
CA GLY A 153 2.75 -5.03 26.48
C GLY A 153 2.04 -6.16 27.23
N ASP A 154 1.77 -7.29 26.57
CA ASP A 154 1.08 -8.44 27.19
C ASP A 154 2.02 -9.42 27.91
N LYS A 155 3.32 -9.10 27.96
CA LYS A 155 4.42 -9.86 28.56
C LYS A 155 4.85 -11.09 27.77
N THR A 156 4.39 -11.23 26.53
CA THR A 156 4.78 -12.32 25.64
C THR A 156 5.32 -11.73 24.34
N ALA A 157 6.52 -12.16 23.91
CA ALA A 157 7.00 -11.88 22.57
C ALA A 157 6.56 -13.02 21.63
N ASP A 158 5.47 -12.82 20.88
CA ASP A 158 4.90 -13.84 19.97
C ASP A 158 5.18 -13.49 18.49
N PRO A 159 5.91 -14.32 17.72
CA PRO A 159 6.16 -14.06 16.30
C PRO A 159 4.87 -14.09 15.46
N HIS A 160 3.77 -14.66 15.97
CA HIS A 160 2.45 -14.63 15.33
C HIS A 160 1.60 -13.41 15.73
N ASN A 161 2.12 -12.51 16.57
CA ASN A 161 1.51 -11.22 16.85
C ASN A 161 2.09 -10.14 15.90
N ALA A 162 1.21 -9.33 15.31
CA ALA A 162 1.58 -8.30 14.35
C ALA A 162 2.51 -7.23 14.93
N ASP A 163 2.29 -6.80 16.18
CA ASP A 163 3.07 -5.74 16.81
C ASP A 163 4.47 -6.24 17.16
N ASP A 164 4.55 -7.41 17.80
CA ASP A 164 5.81 -8.03 18.22
C ASP A 164 6.66 -8.39 17.02
N ALA A 165 6.08 -9.06 16.02
CA ALA A 165 6.80 -9.45 14.82
C ALA A 165 7.33 -8.22 14.05
N ALA A 166 6.57 -7.12 14.01
CA ALA A 166 7.04 -5.88 13.41
C ALA A 166 8.20 -5.24 14.18
N LEU A 167 8.15 -5.25 15.52
CA LEU A 167 9.24 -4.74 16.35
C LEU A 167 10.49 -5.62 16.23
N GLY A 168 10.34 -6.94 16.29
CA GLY A 168 11.42 -7.89 16.07
C GLY A 168 12.09 -7.69 14.70
N ALA A 169 11.30 -7.47 13.64
CA ALA A 169 11.84 -7.18 12.31
C ALA A 169 12.64 -5.88 12.28
N ALA A 170 12.14 -4.85 12.96
CA ALA A 170 12.86 -3.58 13.07
C ALA A 170 14.20 -3.77 13.82
N VAL A 171 14.18 -4.49 14.94
CA VAL A 171 15.36 -4.81 15.76
C VAL A 171 16.39 -5.59 14.94
N TYR A 172 15.96 -6.61 14.19
CA TYR A 172 16.82 -7.45 13.39
C TYR A 172 17.48 -6.67 12.24
N LEU A 173 16.70 -5.88 11.49
CA LEU A 173 17.20 -5.06 10.39
C LEU A 173 18.18 -3.98 10.86
N CYS A 174 17.89 -3.36 12.01
CA CYS A 174 18.77 -2.37 12.64
C CYS A 174 20.14 -2.94 13.05
N GLY A 175 20.22 -4.24 13.36
CA GLY A 175 21.46 -4.91 13.76
C GLY A 175 22.17 -4.17 14.90
N ASN A 176 23.47 -3.93 14.77
CA ASN A 176 24.28 -3.22 15.78
C ASN A 176 24.31 -1.68 15.61
N GLY A 177 23.40 -1.10 14.81
CA GLY A 177 23.34 0.35 14.55
C GLY A 177 23.53 0.73 13.10
N ARG A 178 22.84 0.02 12.19
CA ARG A 178 22.84 0.36 10.76
C ARG A 178 22.21 1.73 10.51
N ASP A 179 22.69 2.39 9.47
CA ASP A 179 22.09 3.57 8.87
C ASP A 179 21.25 3.15 7.66
N LEU A 180 19.98 2.88 7.91
CA LEU A 180 19.01 2.44 6.92
C LEU A 180 18.55 3.57 6.00
N THR A 181 19.07 4.80 6.11
CA THR A 181 18.90 5.82 5.07
C THR A 181 19.72 5.49 3.82
N ARG A 182 20.81 4.73 3.96
CA ARG A 182 21.68 4.33 2.86
C ARG A 182 21.20 3.02 2.21
N ARG A 183 21.05 3.03 0.89
CA ARG A 183 20.57 1.86 0.12
C ARG A 183 21.44 0.61 0.35
N ALA A 184 22.76 0.75 0.31
CA ALA A 184 23.69 -0.37 0.53
C ALA A 184 23.53 -1.01 1.92
N GLN A 185 23.26 -0.22 2.97
CA GLN A 185 23.02 -0.78 4.30
C GLN A 185 21.64 -1.41 4.44
N ARG A 186 20.62 -0.89 3.76
CA ARG A 186 19.32 -1.57 3.65
C ARG A 186 19.46 -2.92 2.95
N GLU A 187 20.15 -2.96 1.81
CA GLU A 187 20.40 -4.18 1.07
C GLU A 187 21.15 -5.22 1.91
N ALA A 188 22.23 -4.81 2.61
CA ALA A 188 22.96 -5.68 3.53
C ALA A 188 22.08 -6.19 4.69
N ALA A 189 21.13 -5.38 5.18
CA ALA A 189 20.18 -5.81 6.20
C ALA A 189 19.18 -6.84 5.68
N ILE A 190 18.68 -6.64 4.47
CA ILE A 190 17.74 -7.56 3.82
C ILE A 190 18.44 -8.88 3.47
N LEU A 191 19.70 -8.84 3.06
CA LEU A 191 20.49 -10.05 2.78
C LEU A 191 20.81 -10.88 4.03
N GLN A 192 20.78 -10.27 5.22
CA GLN A 192 20.85 -10.99 6.50
C GLN A 192 19.52 -11.70 6.80
N TYR A 193 18.40 -11.16 6.30
CA TYR A 193 17.09 -11.78 6.36
C TYR A 193 17.02 -13.03 5.48
N ASN A 194 17.46 -12.88 4.23
CA ASN A 194 17.55 -13.95 3.25
C ASN A 194 18.68 -13.64 2.27
N ARG A 195 19.66 -14.54 2.15
CA ARG A 195 20.90 -14.33 1.36
C ARG A 195 20.67 -14.54 -0.15
N SER A 196 19.61 -13.95 -0.69
CA SER A 196 19.26 -13.96 -2.12
C SER A 196 19.21 -12.54 -2.68
N GLY A 197 19.96 -12.30 -3.76
CA GLY A 197 19.95 -11.00 -4.44
C GLY A 197 18.59 -10.67 -5.07
N GLU A 198 17.88 -11.67 -5.58
CA GLU A 198 16.52 -11.51 -6.13
C GLU A 198 15.53 -11.11 -5.04
N TYR A 199 15.60 -11.77 -3.88
CA TYR A 199 14.81 -11.41 -2.71
C TYR A 199 15.10 -9.97 -2.27
N ALA A 200 16.38 -9.61 -2.14
CA ALA A 200 16.78 -8.27 -1.73
C ALA A 200 16.29 -7.19 -2.71
N ALA A 201 16.40 -7.43 -4.02
CA ALA A 201 15.88 -6.54 -5.05
C ALA A 201 14.35 -6.40 -4.97
N ASN A 202 13.61 -7.49 -4.75
CA ASN A 202 12.16 -7.49 -4.62
C ASN A 202 11.72 -6.68 -3.39
N VAL A 203 12.29 -6.96 -2.21
CA VAL A 203 12.01 -6.20 -0.99
C VAL A 203 12.34 -4.73 -1.18
N LEU A 204 13.53 -4.37 -1.69
CA LEU A 204 13.90 -2.98 -1.93
C LEU A 204 12.91 -2.26 -2.86
N GLY A 205 12.41 -2.95 -3.90
CA GLY A 205 11.36 -2.44 -4.77
C GLY A 205 10.08 -2.10 -4.02
N TRP A 206 9.59 -2.98 -3.14
CA TRP A 206 8.44 -2.70 -2.29
C TRP A 206 8.71 -1.59 -1.28
N ILE A 207 9.91 -1.51 -0.70
CA ILE A 207 10.30 -0.41 0.19
C ILE A 207 10.22 0.92 -0.56
N ASP A 208 10.75 0.99 -1.78
CA ASP A 208 10.72 2.20 -2.59
C ASP A 208 9.26 2.58 -2.93
N GLN A 209 8.41 1.60 -3.27
CA GLN A 209 6.97 1.81 -3.50
C GLN A 209 6.27 2.38 -2.26
N TYR A 210 6.42 1.76 -1.09
CA TYR A 210 5.78 2.21 0.13
C TYR A 210 6.34 3.54 0.62
N THR A 211 7.63 3.82 0.38
CA THR A 211 8.26 5.11 0.73
C THR A 211 7.64 6.24 -0.06
N ALA A 212 7.48 6.04 -1.35
CA ALA A 212 6.90 7.05 -2.20
C ALA A 212 5.37 7.16 -1.98
N ALA A 213 4.70 6.08 -1.59
CA ALA A 213 3.32 6.16 -1.08
C ALA A 213 3.21 6.92 0.26
N ALA A 214 4.21 6.79 1.13
CA ALA A 214 4.29 7.48 2.42
C ALA A 214 4.55 8.98 2.26
N THR A 215 5.37 9.37 1.29
CA THR A 215 5.78 10.77 1.08
C THR A 215 4.88 11.52 0.10
N GLY A 216 4.06 10.78 -0.67
CA GLY A 216 3.37 11.32 -1.83
C GLY A 216 4.34 11.54 -3.00
N PRO A 217 3.83 11.76 -4.23
CA PRO A 217 4.68 12.00 -5.37
C PRO A 217 5.41 13.36 -5.26
N ASP A 218 6.69 13.42 -5.64
CA ASP A 218 7.44 14.68 -5.73
C ASP A 218 7.01 15.46 -6.97
N LEU A 219 6.18 16.48 -6.76
CA LEU A 219 5.64 17.33 -7.84
C LEU A 219 6.35 18.68 -7.96
N LYS A 220 7.49 18.90 -7.27
CA LYS A 220 8.17 20.21 -7.24
C LYS A 220 8.47 20.76 -8.63
N ASN A 221 8.85 19.88 -9.56
CA ASN A 221 9.21 20.23 -10.93
C ASN A 221 8.10 19.95 -11.95
N VAL A 222 6.92 19.52 -11.49
CA VAL A 222 5.76 19.27 -12.35
C VAL A 222 4.90 20.53 -12.39
N SER A 223 4.56 21.01 -13.59
CA SER A 223 3.82 22.27 -13.76
C SER A 223 2.76 22.17 -14.87
N GLY A 224 1.96 23.23 -15.01
CA GLY A 224 0.96 23.36 -16.06
C GLY A 224 -0.09 22.24 -16.06
N LYS A 225 -0.54 21.86 -17.27
CA LYS A 225 -1.57 20.83 -17.46
C LYS A 225 -1.19 19.49 -16.83
N VAL A 226 0.09 19.12 -16.86
CA VAL A 226 0.57 17.86 -16.26
C VAL A 226 0.26 17.85 -14.76
N ARG A 227 0.58 18.95 -14.07
CA ARG A 227 0.29 19.10 -12.64
C ARG A 227 -1.20 19.01 -12.36
N THR A 228 -2.04 19.67 -13.17
CA THR A 228 -3.50 19.63 -13.04
C THR A 228 -4.05 18.20 -13.14
N VAL A 229 -3.56 17.40 -14.11
CA VAL A 229 -3.97 15.99 -14.25
C VAL A 229 -3.60 15.20 -13.00
N ILE A 230 -2.36 15.32 -12.55
CA ILE A 230 -1.86 14.56 -11.40
C ILE A 230 -2.59 14.93 -10.12
N GLU A 231 -2.72 16.23 -9.82
CA GLU A 231 -3.42 16.71 -8.62
C GLU A 231 -4.89 16.28 -8.62
N ALA A 232 -5.57 16.33 -9.77
CA ALA A 232 -6.94 15.84 -9.90
C ALA A 232 -7.05 14.34 -9.60
N ALA A 233 -6.14 13.51 -10.10
CA ALA A 233 -6.15 12.08 -9.82
C ALA A 233 -5.83 11.77 -8.34
N LEU A 234 -4.83 12.45 -7.77
CA LEU A 234 -4.42 12.29 -6.38
C LEU A 234 -5.51 12.72 -5.40
N SER A 235 -6.31 13.74 -5.75
CA SER A 235 -7.44 14.19 -4.93
C SER A 235 -8.55 13.14 -4.79
N GLN A 236 -8.52 12.08 -5.60
CA GLN A 236 -9.48 10.97 -5.56
C GLN A 236 -8.96 9.75 -4.80
N ARG A 237 -7.76 9.82 -4.19
CA ARG A 237 -7.24 8.72 -3.37
C ARG A 237 -8.25 8.31 -2.29
N GLY A 238 -8.44 7.01 -2.11
CA GLY A 238 -9.43 6.45 -1.18
C GLY A 238 -10.83 6.28 -1.76
N VAL A 239 -11.15 6.86 -2.93
CA VAL A 239 -12.43 6.63 -3.62
C VAL A 239 -12.52 5.15 -4.05
N PRO A 240 -13.64 4.45 -3.79
CA PRO A 240 -13.75 3.03 -4.11
C PRO A 240 -13.73 2.77 -5.62
N TYR A 241 -13.21 1.59 -5.98
CA TYR A 241 -13.31 1.09 -7.34
C TYR A 241 -14.78 0.79 -7.68
N SER A 242 -15.27 1.31 -8.81
CA SER A 242 -16.59 1.01 -9.35
C SER A 242 -16.48 0.60 -10.81
N TRP A 243 -16.81 -0.65 -11.14
CA TRP A 243 -16.72 -1.17 -12.50
C TRP A 243 -17.62 -0.37 -13.46
N GLY A 244 -17.06 0.26 -14.50
CA GLY A 244 -17.80 1.15 -15.39
C GLY A 244 -18.02 2.57 -14.83
N GLY A 245 -17.63 2.84 -13.58
CA GLY A 245 -17.82 4.11 -12.91
C GLY A 245 -16.77 5.16 -13.28
N GLY A 246 -17.14 6.43 -13.15
CA GLY A 246 -16.29 7.58 -13.42
C GLY A 246 -16.50 8.21 -14.78
N ASN A 247 -16.50 9.53 -14.82
CA ASN A 247 -16.59 10.34 -16.04
C ASN A 247 -15.87 11.69 -15.85
N ALA A 248 -15.92 12.56 -16.87
CA ALA A 248 -15.24 13.86 -16.87
C ALA A 248 -15.66 14.77 -15.69
N SER A 249 -16.86 14.59 -15.14
CA SER A 249 -17.37 15.39 -14.02
C SER A 249 -16.96 14.84 -12.65
N GLY A 250 -16.67 13.54 -12.53
CA GLY A 250 -16.28 12.92 -11.26
C GLY A 250 -16.71 11.46 -11.12
N THR A 251 -16.91 11.05 -9.87
CA THR A 251 -17.39 9.70 -9.53
C THR A 251 -18.79 9.45 -10.06
N SER A 252 -19.06 8.23 -10.49
CA SER A 252 -20.41 7.78 -10.85
C SER A 252 -20.66 6.38 -10.31
N TYR A 253 -21.92 5.98 -10.30
CA TYR A 253 -22.22 4.55 -10.21
C TYR A 253 -21.72 3.83 -11.44
N GLY A 254 -21.32 2.58 -11.24
CA GLY A 254 -20.85 1.69 -12.29
C GLY A 254 -21.97 0.85 -12.88
N ILE A 255 -21.57 -0.26 -13.50
CA ILE A 255 -22.45 -1.27 -14.09
C ILE A 255 -22.08 -2.66 -13.55
N CYS A 256 -22.96 -3.64 -13.77
CA CYS A 256 -22.60 -5.04 -13.63
C CYS A 256 -22.22 -5.63 -15.00
N CYS A 257 -21.24 -6.51 -15.14
CA CYS A 257 -20.29 -6.98 -14.11
C CYS A 257 -18.87 -6.97 -14.69
N SER A 258 -17.87 -6.86 -13.82
CA SER A 258 -16.47 -7.09 -14.22
C SER A 258 -16.26 -8.53 -14.69
N PRO A 259 -15.16 -8.82 -15.42
CA PRO A 259 -14.80 -10.20 -15.79
C PRO A 259 -14.71 -11.15 -14.59
N SER A 260 -14.39 -10.63 -13.40
CA SER A 260 -14.36 -11.38 -12.14
C SER A 260 -15.73 -11.54 -11.45
N GLY A 261 -16.84 -11.14 -12.10
CA GLY A 261 -18.20 -11.21 -11.57
C GLY A 261 -18.56 -10.15 -10.52
N LYS A 262 -17.65 -9.22 -10.18
CA LYS A 262 -17.94 -8.13 -9.24
C LYS A 262 -18.72 -6.99 -9.90
N SER A 263 -19.75 -6.49 -9.22
CA SER A 263 -20.63 -5.42 -9.70
C SER A 263 -20.17 -4.04 -9.22
N GLY A 264 -20.21 -3.04 -10.11
CA GLY A 264 -20.05 -1.62 -9.77
C GLY A 264 -21.38 -0.86 -9.61
N ALA A 265 -22.52 -1.51 -9.88
CA ALA A 265 -23.83 -0.85 -9.97
C ALA A 265 -24.23 -0.08 -8.69
N ASN A 266 -23.80 -0.56 -7.51
CA ASN A 266 -24.12 0.04 -6.22
C ASN A 266 -22.92 0.77 -5.56
N ILE A 267 -21.83 0.98 -6.30
CA ILE A 267 -20.62 1.63 -5.80
C ILE A 267 -20.44 2.94 -6.56
N LYS A 268 -20.46 4.07 -5.86
CA LYS A 268 -20.15 5.38 -6.45
C LYS A 268 -18.64 5.59 -6.41
N GLY A 269 -17.99 5.56 -7.57
CA GLY A 269 -16.53 5.57 -7.63
C GLY A 269 -15.96 5.70 -9.05
N PHE A 270 -14.75 5.18 -9.24
CA PHE A 270 -14.04 5.14 -10.52
C PHE A 270 -13.63 3.71 -10.88
N ASP A 271 -13.64 3.35 -12.16
CA ASP A 271 -12.73 2.34 -12.68
C ASP A 271 -11.44 2.98 -13.22
N CYS A 272 -10.51 2.14 -13.69
CA CYS A 272 -9.18 2.56 -14.13
C CYS A 272 -9.22 3.69 -15.16
N SER A 273 -10.03 3.53 -16.20
CA SER A 273 -10.13 4.48 -17.32
C SER A 273 -11.11 5.63 -17.04
N GLY A 274 -12.05 5.46 -16.12
CA GLY A 274 -12.89 6.53 -15.61
C GLY A 274 -12.10 7.56 -14.80
N LEU A 275 -11.13 7.10 -14.00
CA LEU A 275 -10.22 7.98 -13.24
C LEU A 275 -9.36 8.83 -14.19
N THR A 276 -8.79 8.22 -15.25
CA THR A 276 -7.98 8.95 -16.23
C THR A 276 -8.82 9.96 -17.00
N VAL A 277 -10.03 9.58 -17.44
CA VAL A 277 -10.99 10.50 -18.09
C VAL A 277 -11.25 11.73 -17.21
N TYR A 278 -11.53 11.52 -15.93
CA TYR A 278 -11.75 12.62 -14.98
C TYR A 278 -10.53 13.53 -14.85
N ALA A 279 -9.36 12.95 -14.59
CA ALA A 279 -8.14 13.69 -14.33
C ALA A 279 -7.72 14.54 -15.55
N TYR A 280 -7.75 13.97 -16.74
CA TYR A 280 -7.43 14.67 -17.98
C TYR A 280 -8.48 15.73 -18.36
N ALA A 281 -9.77 15.49 -18.04
CA ALA A 281 -10.80 16.49 -18.24
C ALA A 281 -10.56 17.76 -17.39
N LYS A 282 -9.95 17.64 -16.19
CA LYS A 282 -9.55 18.82 -15.39
C LYS A 282 -8.47 19.67 -16.05
N ALA A 283 -7.65 19.08 -16.93
CA ALA A 283 -6.69 19.79 -17.77
C ALA A 283 -7.26 20.19 -19.14
N GLY A 284 -8.57 20.04 -19.37
CA GLY A 284 -9.25 20.35 -20.62
C GLY A 284 -8.99 19.34 -21.75
N ILE A 285 -8.57 18.11 -21.42
CA ILE A 285 -8.26 17.06 -22.40
C ILE A 285 -9.34 15.98 -22.34
N ARG A 286 -9.95 15.67 -23.48
CA ARG A 286 -10.98 14.63 -23.58
C ARG A 286 -10.34 13.29 -23.95
N LEU A 287 -10.44 12.33 -23.04
CA LEU A 287 -10.03 10.95 -23.29
C LEU A 287 -11.21 10.06 -23.74
N PRO A 288 -10.96 9.03 -24.57
CA PRO A 288 -11.94 7.97 -24.80
C PRO A 288 -12.16 7.16 -23.52
N ARG A 289 -13.31 6.46 -23.45
CA ARG A 289 -13.77 5.82 -22.21
C ARG A 289 -12.94 4.61 -21.79
N THR A 290 -12.38 3.83 -22.72
CA THR A 290 -11.72 2.56 -22.42
C THR A 290 -10.21 2.69 -22.39
N ALA A 291 -9.55 1.89 -21.54
CA ALA A 291 -8.08 1.87 -21.43
C ALA A 291 -7.39 1.58 -22.78
N ALA A 292 -7.88 0.58 -23.53
CA ALA A 292 -7.36 0.26 -24.86
C ALA A 292 -7.47 1.42 -25.85
N ALA A 293 -8.59 2.15 -25.86
CA ALA A 293 -8.74 3.33 -26.73
C ALA A 293 -7.84 4.48 -26.27
N GLN A 294 -7.60 4.63 -24.96
CA GLN A 294 -6.68 5.63 -24.43
C GLN A 294 -5.22 5.37 -24.81
N ALA A 295 -4.86 4.12 -25.09
CA ALA A 295 -3.51 3.78 -25.54
C ALA A 295 -3.20 4.26 -26.97
N GLY A 296 -4.24 4.58 -27.74
CA GLY A 296 -4.16 5.16 -29.08
C GLY A 296 -4.20 6.69 -29.12
N VAL A 297 -4.25 7.37 -27.97
CA VAL A 297 -4.19 8.85 -27.93
C VAL A 297 -2.80 9.36 -27.58
N GLY A 298 -2.39 10.48 -28.19
CA GLY A 298 -1.07 11.06 -27.98
C GLY A 298 0.07 10.24 -28.60
N GLN A 299 1.29 10.45 -28.12
CA GLN A 299 2.47 9.71 -28.55
C GLN A 299 2.58 8.40 -27.78
N ARG A 300 2.57 7.26 -28.48
CA ARG A 300 2.76 5.96 -27.86
C ARG A 300 4.21 5.76 -27.38
N ILE A 301 4.38 5.26 -26.16
CA ILE A 301 5.65 4.85 -25.57
C ILE A 301 5.67 3.31 -25.51
N PRO A 302 6.48 2.63 -26.34
CA PRO A 302 6.56 1.17 -26.35
C PRO A 302 7.07 0.59 -25.03
N ALA A 303 6.55 -0.57 -24.62
CA ALA A 303 6.96 -1.26 -23.40
C ALA A 303 8.47 -1.57 -23.36
N GLY A 304 9.08 -1.85 -24.52
CA GLY A 304 10.52 -2.16 -24.63
C GLY A 304 11.46 -1.01 -24.25
N LEU A 305 10.96 0.22 -24.13
CA LEU A 305 11.74 1.35 -23.63
C LEU A 305 11.82 1.41 -22.10
N GLY A 306 11.07 0.55 -21.41
CA GLY A 306 11.02 0.53 -19.95
C GLY A 306 10.33 1.76 -19.34
N THR A 307 10.30 1.78 -18.01
CA THR A 307 9.65 2.84 -17.23
C THR A 307 10.40 4.16 -17.25
N ASP A 308 11.70 4.15 -17.57
CA ASP A 308 12.55 5.35 -17.61
C ASP A 308 12.18 6.29 -18.75
N ALA A 309 11.51 5.77 -19.79
CA ALA A 309 10.98 6.58 -20.88
C ALA A 309 9.72 7.37 -20.50
N LEU A 310 9.07 7.03 -19.37
CA LEU A 310 7.86 7.70 -18.89
C LEU A 310 8.20 9.02 -18.20
N LYS A 311 7.31 10.00 -18.37
CA LYS A 311 7.32 11.30 -17.71
C LYS A 311 6.03 11.49 -16.93
N ALA A 312 6.10 12.24 -15.83
CA ALA A 312 4.95 12.53 -15.00
C ALA A 312 3.78 13.03 -15.89
N GLY A 313 2.59 12.49 -15.66
CA GLY A 313 1.40 12.73 -16.47
C GLY A 313 1.13 11.63 -17.50
N ASP A 314 2.14 10.94 -18.03
CA ASP A 314 1.95 9.88 -19.03
C ASP A 314 0.94 8.83 -18.53
N LEU A 315 0.10 8.32 -19.43
CA LEU A 315 -0.71 7.15 -19.13
C LEU A 315 0.17 5.89 -19.13
N VAL A 316 -0.11 4.95 -18.23
CA VAL A 316 0.60 3.67 -18.11
C VAL A 316 -0.38 2.53 -18.33
N PHE A 317 -0.06 1.58 -19.20
CA PHE A 317 -1.00 0.54 -19.63
C PHE A 317 -0.53 -0.87 -19.26
N TYR A 318 -1.49 -1.76 -19.06
CA TYR A 318 -1.27 -3.19 -18.86
C TYR A 318 -2.20 -4.00 -19.75
N ALA A 319 -1.68 -5.09 -20.30
CA ALA A 319 -2.34 -5.91 -21.29
C ALA A 319 -2.12 -7.40 -21.03
N ASP A 320 -3.10 -8.22 -21.42
CA ASP A 320 -2.97 -9.69 -21.37
C ASP A 320 -1.89 -10.17 -22.33
N ALA A 321 -1.71 -9.47 -23.45
CA ALA A 321 -0.64 -9.71 -24.41
C ALA A 321 0.13 -8.40 -24.70
N PRO A 322 1.22 -8.12 -23.97
CA PRO A 322 2.07 -6.96 -24.19
C PRO A 322 2.47 -6.81 -25.66
N GLY A 323 2.36 -5.59 -26.21
CA GLY A 323 2.55 -5.31 -27.64
C GLY A 323 1.27 -5.40 -28.49
N ARG A 324 0.14 -5.85 -27.93
CA ARG A 324 -1.18 -5.81 -28.58
C ARG A 324 -2.15 -4.92 -27.80
N ASP A 325 -2.32 -3.69 -28.25
CA ASP A 325 -3.11 -2.66 -27.57
C ASP A 325 -4.58 -3.02 -27.38
N ALA A 326 -5.14 -3.81 -28.29
CA ALA A 326 -6.50 -4.32 -28.19
C ALA A 326 -6.72 -5.19 -26.93
N THR A 327 -5.65 -5.70 -26.32
CA THR A 327 -5.69 -6.52 -25.10
C THR A 327 -5.40 -5.73 -23.82
N ILE A 328 -5.30 -4.40 -23.91
CA ILE A 328 -5.11 -3.53 -22.74
C ILE A 328 -6.36 -3.59 -21.85
N HIS A 329 -6.16 -4.02 -20.61
CA HIS A 329 -7.22 -4.18 -19.62
C HIS A 329 -7.11 -3.19 -18.45
N HIS A 330 -5.98 -2.50 -18.29
CA HIS A 330 -5.77 -1.55 -17.19
C HIS A 330 -4.99 -0.31 -17.62
N VAL A 331 -5.27 0.81 -16.96
CA VAL A 331 -4.56 2.09 -17.14
C VAL A 331 -4.37 2.82 -15.81
N GLY A 332 -3.24 3.51 -15.66
CA GLY A 332 -2.95 4.46 -14.59
C GLY A 332 -2.30 5.74 -15.11
N ILE A 333 -2.03 6.70 -14.22
CA ILE A 333 -1.33 7.96 -14.54
C ILE A 333 0.03 7.92 -13.84
N TYR A 334 1.11 8.04 -14.62
CA TYR A 334 2.47 8.05 -14.11
C TYR A 334 2.76 9.33 -13.32
N LEU A 335 3.41 9.19 -12.18
CA LEU A 335 3.73 10.28 -11.26
C LEU A 335 5.21 10.65 -11.26
N GLY A 336 6.05 9.88 -11.97
CA GLY A 336 7.49 9.90 -11.82
C GLY A 336 8.00 8.77 -10.91
N SER A 337 9.31 8.56 -10.89
CA SER A 337 10.01 7.65 -9.97
C SER A 337 9.42 6.23 -9.89
N GLY A 338 8.95 5.68 -11.02
CA GLY A 338 8.38 4.33 -11.07
C GLY A 338 6.98 4.21 -10.48
N GLN A 339 6.27 5.32 -10.20
CA GLN A 339 4.96 5.31 -9.57
C GLN A 339 3.81 5.69 -10.49
N MET A 340 2.63 5.18 -10.19
CA MET A 340 1.37 5.62 -10.79
C MET A 340 0.26 5.79 -9.75
N VAL A 341 -0.71 6.65 -10.06
CA VAL A 341 -2.03 6.66 -9.41
C VAL A 341 -3.03 5.93 -10.30
N ASN A 342 -3.82 5.02 -9.72
CA ASN A 342 -4.76 4.19 -10.44
C ASN A 342 -5.98 3.78 -9.60
N ALA A 343 -7.05 3.38 -10.28
CA ALA A 343 -8.15 2.60 -9.71
C ALA A 343 -8.01 1.14 -10.20
N ALA A 344 -7.34 0.29 -9.43
CA ALA A 344 -6.78 -0.96 -9.95
C ALA A 344 -7.80 -2.05 -10.28
N ARG A 345 -8.71 -2.37 -9.34
CA ARG A 345 -9.62 -3.51 -9.45
C ARG A 345 -10.74 -3.47 -8.40
N PRO A 346 -11.84 -4.24 -8.59
CA PRO A 346 -12.89 -4.38 -7.57
C PRO A 346 -12.35 -4.74 -6.19
N GLY A 347 -13.00 -4.23 -5.14
CA GLY A 347 -12.61 -4.43 -3.74
C GLY A 347 -11.42 -3.58 -3.29
N THR A 348 -10.98 -2.63 -4.11
CA THR A 348 -9.91 -1.70 -3.77
C THR A 348 -10.35 -0.24 -3.95
N VAL A 349 -9.46 0.69 -3.62
CA VAL A 349 -9.65 2.15 -3.78
C VAL A 349 -8.64 2.73 -4.75
N VAL A 350 -8.89 3.96 -5.21
CA VAL A 350 -7.88 4.78 -5.90
C VAL A 350 -6.67 4.94 -4.99
N ARG A 351 -5.49 4.57 -5.48
CA ARG A 351 -4.26 4.53 -4.69
C ARG A 351 -3.02 4.76 -5.55
N LEU A 352 -1.88 4.74 -4.87
CA LEU A 352 -0.56 4.73 -5.49
C LEU A 352 -0.06 3.29 -5.59
N ASP A 353 0.35 2.89 -6.78
CA ASP A 353 1.00 1.61 -7.07
C ASP A 353 2.34 1.88 -7.78
N ALA A 354 3.34 1.03 -7.58
CA ALA A 354 4.51 1.02 -8.46
C ALA A 354 4.10 0.51 -9.85
N VAL A 355 4.75 1.01 -10.90
CA VAL A 355 4.45 0.58 -12.27
C VAL A 355 4.74 -0.92 -12.46
N ASN A 356 5.68 -1.49 -11.71
CA ASN A 356 6.00 -2.92 -11.74
C ASN A 356 5.15 -3.78 -10.79
N ALA A 357 4.23 -3.20 -10.01
CA ALA A 357 3.38 -3.95 -9.07
C ALA A 357 2.30 -4.81 -9.76
N MET A 358 2.08 -4.59 -11.06
CA MET A 358 1.15 -5.34 -11.90
C MET A 358 1.89 -5.97 -13.08
N SER A 359 1.58 -7.23 -13.39
CA SER A 359 2.10 -7.91 -14.57
C SER A 359 1.46 -7.38 -15.86
N GLY A 360 2.10 -7.65 -17.01
CA GLY A 360 1.55 -7.27 -18.31
C GLY A 360 1.80 -5.82 -18.72
N TYR A 361 2.85 -5.17 -18.18
CA TYR A 361 3.25 -3.81 -18.59
C TYR A 361 3.31 -3.68 -20.12
N ALA A 362 2.50 -2.77 -20.67
CA ALA A 362 2.27 -2.58 -22.10
C ALA A 362 2.77 -1.23 -22.62
N GLY A 363 3.59 -0.53 -21.84
CA GLY A 363 4.13 0.79 -22.16
C GLY A 363 3.24 1.92 -21.64
N GLY A 364 3.35 3.09 -22.27
CA GLY A 364 2.59 4.27 -21.86
C GLY A 364 2.17 5.15 -23.04
N ALA A 365 1.44 6.23 -22.79
CA ALA A 365 1.12 7.23 -23.81
C ALA A 365 1.28 8.64 -23.26
N ARG A 366 1.93 9.50 -24.05
CA ARG A 366 2.21 10.89 -23.71
C ARG A 366 1.28 11.83 -24.45
N LEU A 367 0.54 12.63 -23.68
CA LEU A 367 -0.42 13.60 -24.21
C LEU A 367 0.04 15.05 -24.03
N LEU A 368 1.01 15.29 -23.14
CA LEU A 368 1.42 16.61 -22.66
C LEU A 368 2.94 16.80 -22.73
#